data_AF-A0A9R1WI13-F1
#
_entry.id   AF-A0A9R1WI13-F1
#
_cell.length_a   1.000
_cell.length_b   1.000
_cell.length_c   1.000
_cell.angle_alpha   90.00
_cell.angle_beta   90.00
_cell.angle_gamma   90.00
#
_symmetry.space_group_name_H-M   'P 1'
#
loop_
_entity.id
_entity.type
_entity.pdbx_description
1 polymer ?
#
loop_
_entity_poly.entity_id
_entity_poly.type
_entity_poly.pdbx_seq_one_letter_code
_entity_poly.pdbx_strand_id
1 'polypeptide(L)'
;MHITDSILFWEAGKAYGESDFKEILGRLRCTQNDDCQTWLDKIDNETWARSCFPVIRYNIMTSNSVESLNALSRDARKLPIAMLIDFFQATM
;
A
#
# COMPACT_ATOMS: atom_id res chain seq x y z
N MET A 1 -12.33 15.33 0.89
CA MET A 1 -11.64 14.64 2.00
C MET A 1 -10.71 15.62 2.69
N HIS A 2 -10.98 15.97 3.95
CA HIS A 2 -10.14 16.91 4.70
C HIS A 2 -8.80 16.25 5.07
N ILE A 3 -7.75 17.06 5.30
CA ILE A 3 -6.40 16.55 5.60
C ILE A 3 -6.41 15.61 6.80
N THR A 4 -7.21 15.92 7.83
CA THR A 4 -7.37 15.10 9.05
C THR A 4 -7.99 13.73 8.77
N ASP A 5 -8.97 13.66 7.89
CA ASP A 5 -9.63 12.40 7.50
C ASP A 5 -8.65 11.50 6.74
N SER A 6 -7.80 12.11 5.92
CA SER A 6 -6.72 11.42 5.22
C SER A 6 -5.69 10.85 6.16
N ILE A 7 -5.27 11.60 7.18
CA ILE A 7 -4.32 11.11 8.17
C ILE A 7 -4.91 9.92 8.94
N LEU A 8 -6.13 10.07 9.48
CA LEU A 8 -6.81 9.00 10.23
C LEU A 8 -7.06 7.75 9.38
N PHE A 9 -7.41 7.93 8.10
CA PHE A 9 -7.58 6.83 7.16
C PHE A 9 -6.27 6.04 6.97
N TRP A 10 -5.15 6.73 6.73
CA TRP A 10 -3.85 6.08 6.57
C TRP A 10 -3.34 5.43 7.86
N GLU A 11 -3.63 6.02 9.02
CA GLU A 11 -3.32 5.44 10.33
C GLU A 11 -4.11 4.15 10.57
N ALA A 12 -5.43 4.17 10.32
CA ALA A 12 -6.28 2.98 10.42
C ALA A 12 -5.80 1.88 9.46
N GLY A 13 -5.48 2.22 8.21
CA GLY A 13 -4.99 1.26 7.22
C GLY A 13 -3.68 0.56 7.63
N LYS A 14 -2.82 1.25 8.39
CA LYS A 14 -1.50 0.76 8.82
C LYS A 14 -1.49 0.13 10.22
N ALA A 15 -2.57 0.26 10.98
CA ALA A 15 -2.68 -0.30 12.32
C ALA A 15 -2.36 -1.80 12.33
N TYR A 16 -1.49 -2.22 13.24
CA TYR A 16 -1.08 -3.62 13.39
C TYR A 16 -2.08 -4.42 14.24
N GLY A 17 -2.63 -3.78 15.28
CA GLY A 17 -3.63 -4.37 16.16
C GLY A 17 -5.06 -4.07 15.71
N GLU A 18 -5.96 -5.02 15.93
CA GLU A 18 -7.39 -4.82 15.69
C GLU A 18 -8.00 -3.81 16.67
N SER A 19 -7.47 -3.72 17.90
CA SER A 19 -7.86 -2.71 18.89
C SER A 19 -7.59 -1.29 18.40
N ASP A 20 -6.37 -1.04 17.92
CA ASP A 20 -5.92 0.28 17.48
C ASP A 20 -6.69 0.68 16.22
N PHE A 21 -6.92 -0.27 15.31
CA PHE A 21 -7.76 -0.06 14.15
C PHE A 21 -9.18 0.36 14.52
N LYS A 22 -9.83 -0.34 15.46
CA LYS A 22 -11.20 0.00 15.91
C LYS A 22 -11.27 1.39 16.53
N GLU A 23 -10.27 1.77 17.32
CA GLU A 23 -10.19 3.11 17.92
C GLU A 23 -10.07 4.21 16.84
N ILE A 24 -9.13 4.05 15.91
CA ILE A 24 -8.89 5.04 14.84
C ILE A 24 -10.10 5.09 13.88
N LEU A 25 -10.70 3.94 13.56
CA LEU A 25 -11.92 3.88 12.77
C LEU A 25 -13.06 4.61 13.47
N GLY A 26 -13.23 4.43 14.79
CA GLY A 26 -14.21 5.19 15.57
C GLY A 26 -14.01 6.71 15.46
N ARG A 27 -12.76 7.17 15.54
CA ARG A 27 -12.41 8.59 15.34
C ARG A 27 -12.74 9.08 13.93
N LEU A 28 -12.48 8.25 12.91
CA LEU A 28 -12.82 8.53 11.51
C LEU A 28 -14.34 8.57 11.28
N ARG A 29 -15.10 7.71 11.97
CA ARG A 29 -16.58 7.70 11.96
C ARG A 29 -17.19 8.94 12.65
N CYS A 30 -16.46 9.57 13.58
CA CYS A 30 -16.88 10.81 14.22
C CYS A 30 -16.68 12.06 13.35
N THR A 31 -15.93 11.98 12.26
CA THR A 31 -15.83 13.11 11.31
C THR A 31 -17.17 13.27 10.58
N GLN A 32 -17.72 14.50 10.60
CA GLN A 32 -18.90 14.92 9.82
C GLN A 32 -18.60 15.03 8.31
N ASN A 33 -18.11 13.96 7.70
CA ASN A 33 -17.79 13.89 6.28
C ASN A 33 -18.54 12.72 5.64
N ASP A 34 -19.70 13.03 5.06
CA ASP A 34 -20.63 12.05 4.46
C ASP A 34 -20.00 11.24 3.33
N ASP A 35 -19.13 11.85 2.51
CA ASP A 35 -18.42 11.15 1.43
C ASP A 35 -17.47 10.09 1.99
N CYS A 36 -16.79 10.41 3.09
CA CYS A 36 -15.89 9.49 3.77
C CYS A 36 -16.67 8.33 4.40
N GLN A 37 -17.79 8.62 5.07
CA GLN A 37 -18.65 7.58 5.65
C GLN A 37 -19.19 6.63 4.58
N THR A 38 -19.70 7.18 3.48
CA THR A 38 -20.23 6.40 2.35
C THR A 38 -19.17 5.50 1.75
N TRP A 39 -17.94 5.99 1.62
CA TRP A 39 -16.82 5.19 1.14
C TRP A 39 -16.45 4.06 2.09
N LEU A 40 -16.40 4.34 3.41
CA LEU A 40 -16.07 3.36 4.44
C LEU A 40 -17.13 2.25 4.53
N ASP A 41 -18.40 2.57 4.27
CA ASP A 41 -19.49 1.58 4.26
C ASP A 41 -19.49 0.73 2.97
N LYS A 42 -18.94 1.25 1.88
CA LYS A 42 -18.89 0.57 0.59
C LYS A 42 -17.76 -0.47 0.50
N ILE A 43 -16.69 -0.32 1.28
CA ILE A 43 -15.47 -1.12 1.15
C ILE A 43 -15.22 -1.90 2.43
N ASP A 44 -15.05 -3.22 2.28
CA ASP A 44 -14.74 -4.09 3.40
C ASP A 44 -13.40 -3.73 4.04
N ASN A 45 -13.37 -3.70 5.38
CA ASN A 45 -12.17 -3.39 6.16
C ASN A 45 -10.98 -4.28 5.79
N GLU A 46 -11.24 -5.55 5.47
CA GLU A 46 -10.21 -6.49 4.99
C GLU A 46 -9.50 -5.99 3.74
N THR A 47 -10.13 -5.14 2.92
CA THR A 47 -9.54 -4.67 1.65
C THR A 47 -8.43 -3.64 1.87
N TRP A 48 -8.50 -2.86 2.95
CA TRP A 48 -7.65 -1.68 3.13
C TRP A 48 -6.96 -1.61 4.50
N ALA A 49 -7.49 -2.27 5.52
CA ALA A 49 -6.91 -2.31 6.86
C ALA A 49 -6.02 -3.55 7.05
N ARG A 50 -4.75 -3.31 7.40
CA ARG A 50 -3.77 -4.37 7.62
C ARG A 50 -4.16 -5.31 8.76
N SER A 51 -4.70 -4.78 9.86
CA SER A 51 -5.12 -5.56 11.02
C SER A 51 -6.34 -6.46 10.75
N CYS A 52 -7.13 -6.14 9.71
CA CYS A 52 -8.29 -6.94 9.30
C CYS A 52 -7.91 -8.02 8.27
N PHE A 53 -6.67 -8.08 7.79
CA PHE A 53 -6.25 -9.09 6.84
C PHE A 53 -6.01 -10.44 7.56
N PRO A 54 -6.65 -11.54 7.14
CA PRO A 54 -6.51 -12.85 7.80
C PRO A 54 -5.13 -13.48 7.64
N VAL A 55 -4.29 -12.96 6.74
CA VAL A 55 -2.95 -13.48 6.44
C VAL A 55 -1.94 -12.36 6.60
N ILE A 56 -0.80 -12.66 7.24
CA ILE A 56 0.35 -11.76 7.31
C ILE A 56 0.79 -11.46 5.88
N ARG A 57 0.39 -10.29 5.36
CA ARG A 57 1.05 -9.73 4.20
C ARG A 57 2.44 -9.33 4.65
N TYR A 58 3.44 -10.15 4.30
CA TYR A 58 4.81 -9.66 4.29
C TYR A 58 4.77 -8.33 3.59
N ASN A 59 5.28 -7.31 4.25
CA ASN A 59 5.40 -5.99 3.69
C ASN A 59 6.46 -6.09 2.59
N ILE A 60 6.14 -6.71 1.44
CA ILE A 60 6.83 -6.50 0.16
C ILE A 60 6.48 -5.08 -0.35
N MET A 61 6.27 -4.15 0.57
CA MET A 61 6.43 -2.73 0.39
C MET A 61 7.93 -2.46 0.52
N THR A 62 8.64 -2.86 -0.52
CA THR A 62 9.55 -1.91 -1.14
C THR A 62 9.26 -1.98 -2.64
N SER A 63 8.30 -1.16 -3.09
CA SER A 63 8.27 -0.76 -4.50
C SER A 63 9.67 -0.35 -4.94
N ASN A 64 10.51 0.16 -4.03
CA ASN A 64 11.93 0.41 -4.27
C ASN A 64 12.69 -0.74 -4.94
N SER A 65 12.47 -2.02 -4.61
CA SER A 65 13.19 -3.10 -5.30
C SER A 65 12.75 -3.23 -6.76
N VAL A 66 11.45 -3.14 -7.03
CA VAL A 66 10.90 -3.22 -8.38
C VAL A 66 11.18 -1.93 -9.18
N GLU A 67 11.06 -0.76 -8.56
CA GLU A 67 11.39 0.56 -9.10
C GLU A 67 12.89 0.69 -9.37
N SER A 68 13.76 0.25 -8.45
CA SER A 68 15.20 0.23 -8.64
C SER A 68 15.59 -0.73 -9.76
N LEU A 69 15.01 -1.93 -9.82
CA LEU A 69 15.21 -2.85 -10.95
C LEU A 69 14.69 -2.25 -12.26
N ASN A 70 13.56 -1.54 -12.24
CA ASN A 70 13.01 -0.86 -13.41
C ASN A 70 13.86 0.32 -13.87
N ALA A 71 14.47 1.06 -12.94
CA ALA A 71 15.39 2.15 -13.23
C ALA A 71 16.72 1.60 -13.78
N LEU A 72 17.25 0.53 -13.17
CA LEU A 72 18.47 -0.16 -13.56
C LEU A 72 18.37 -0.77 -14.96
N SER A 73 17.26 -1.46 -15.25
CA SER A 73 17.05 -2.14 -16.53
C SER A 73 16.44 -1.26 -17.63
N ARG A 74 16.17 0.03 -17.35
CA ARG A 74 15.45 0.92 -18.28
C ARG A 74 16.07 0.96 -19.68
N ASP A 75 17.38 1.08 -19.76
CA ASP A 75 18.10 1.17 -21.02
C ASP A 75 18.49 -0.22 -21.57
N ALA A 76 18.73 -1.19 -20.68
CA ALA A 76 18.98 -2.59 -21.06
C ALA A 76 17.77 -3.24 -21.76
N ARG A 77 16.53 -2.85 -21.41
CA ARG A 77 15.30 -3.34 -22.07
C ARG A 77 15.14 -2.92 -23.53
N LYS A 78 15.94 -1.95 -24.01
CA LYS A 78 15.96 -1.55 -25.42
C LYS A 78 16.85 -2.47 -26.26
N LEU A 79 17.60 -3.37 -25.62
CA LEU A 79 18.51 -4.31 -26.26
C LEU A 79 17.78 -5.62 -26.62
N PRO A 80 18.31 -6.40 -27.58
CA PRO A 80 17.93 -7.79 -27.79
C PRO A 80 17.93 -8.61 -26.50
N ILE A 81 17.01 -9.56 -26.40
CA ILE A 81 16.75 -10.32 -25.17
C ILE A 81 17.99 -11.04 -24.63
N ALA A 82 18.89 -11.50 -25.51
CA ALA A 82 20.15 -12.12 -25.11
C ALA A 82 21.04 -11.14 -24.32
N MET A 83 21.16 -9.89 -24.78
CA MET A 83 21.95 -8.86 -24.09
C MET A 83 21.28 -8.37 -22.81
N LEU A 84 19.95 -8.43 -22.71
CA LEU A 84 19.24 -8.16 -21.45
C LEU A 84 19.53 -9.24 -20.40
N ILE A 85 19.61 -10.51 -20.81
CA ILE A 85 19.98 -11.62 -19.92
C ILE A 85 21.43 -11.46 -19.44
N ASP A 86 22.36 -11.19 -20.36
CA ASP A 86 23.77 -10.94 -20.02
C ASP A 86 23.92 -9.75 -19.07
N PHE A 87 23.17 -8.67 -19.29
CA PHE A 87 23.13 -7.51 -18.40
C PHE A 87 22.73 -7.89 -16.97
N PHE A 88 21.68 -8.71 -16.83
CA PHE A 88 21.25 -9.15 -15.50
C PHE A 88 22.26 -10.09 -14.83
N GLN A 89 22.90 -10.99 -15.59
CA GLN A 89 23.95 -11.87 -15.06
C GLN A 89 25.21 -11.10 -14.60
N ALA A 90 25.51 -9.97 -15.23
CA ALA A 90 26.66 -9.14 -14.86
C ALA A 90 26.38 -8.16 -13.71
N THR A 91 25.10 -7.84 -13.45
CA THR A 91 24.71 -6.73 -12.56
C THR A 91 24.11 -7.19 -11.23
N MET A 92 23.54 -8.41 -11.17
CA MET A 92 22.93 -9.00 -9.95
C MET A 92 23.71 -10.23 -9.51
#